data_AF-A0A0F9ISL2-F1
#
_entry.id   AF-A0A0F9ISL2-F1
#
_cell.length_a   1.000
_cell.length_b   1.000
_cell.length_c   1.000
_cell.angle_alpha   90.00
_cell.angle_beta   90.00
_cell.angle_gamma   90.00
#
_symmetry.space_group_name_H-M   'P 1'
#
loop_
_entity.id
_entity.type
_entity.pdbx_description
1 polymer ?
#
loop_
_entity_poly.entity_id
_entity_poly.type
_entity_poly.pdbx_seq_one_letter_code
_entity_poly.pdbx_strand_id
1 'polypeptide(L)'
;MLSIMEMVSLFERGNVMTWAKKMQEFGGGNFTFLSVDGEVLIFIVVGEPQLLKSTYKGKTNERIGCPIVTDEGYMLFICGKRLARKISKLESSFETKAIMAVRHGTEGDVNAKYEVSAVPEKATFERLQAIKKKDFKKVMIAESVADSAEVLNN
;
A
#
# COMPACT_ATOMS: atom_id res chain seq x y z
N MET A 1 -21.40 -30.46 -9.56
CA MET A 1 -20.03 -30.96 -9.34
C MET A 1 -19.12 -29.82 -9.79
N LEU A 2 -18.49 -29.10 -8.86
CA LEU A 2 -17.60 -27.98 -9.19
C LEU A 2 -16.39 -28.51 -9.97
N SER A 3 -15.96 -27.83 -11.02
CA SER A 3 -14.78 -28.24 -11.78
C SER A 3 -13.51 -28.09 -10.96
N ILE A 4 -12.45 -28.81 -11.32
CA ILE A 4 -11.13 -28.70 -10.67
C ILE A 4 -10.60 -27.26 -10.73
N MET A 5 -10.88 -26.50 -11.80
CA MET A 5 -10.53 -25.07 -11.88
C MET A 5 -11.32 -24.19 -10.90
N GLU A 6 -12.60 -24.49 -10.68
CA GLU A 6 -13.41 -23.75 -9.70
C GLU A 6 -13.00 -24.08 -8.27
N MET A 7 -12.62 -25.34 -8.00
CA MET A 7 -12.08 -25.76 -6.71
C MET A 7 -10.71 -25.14 -6.43
N VAL A 8 -9.81 -25.07 -7.41
CA VAL A 8 -8.51 -24.37 -7.28
C VAL A 8 -8.72 -22.87 -7.06
N SER A 9 -9.63 -22.24 -7.82
CA SER A 9 -10.01 -20.84 -7.59
C SER A 9 -10.62 -20.61 -6.20
N LEU A 10 -11.43 -21.54 -5.69
CA LEU A 10 -11.99 -21.45 -4.33
C LEU A 10 -10.93 -21.67 -3.25
N PHE A 11 -9.95 -22.55 -3.49
CA PHE A 11 -8.84 -22.83 -2.57
C PHE A 11 -7.84 -21.66 -2.55
N GLU A 12 -7.56 -21.04 -3.70
CA GLU A 12 -6.77 -19.81 -3.80
C GLU A 12 -7.49 -18.63 -3.10
N ARG A 13 -8.82 -18.52 -3.25
CA ARG A 13 -9.63 -17.51 -2.53
C ARG A 13 -9.69 -17.75 -1.02
N GLY A 14 -9.53 -18.98 -0.55
CA GLY A 14 -9.55 -19.34 0.87
C GLY A 14 -8.29 -18.97 1.65
N ASN A 15 -7.17 -18.71 0.95
CA ASN A 15 -5.87 -18.40 1.54
C ASN A 15 -5.33 -17.01 1.16
N VAL A 16 -6.12 -16.15 0.51
CA VAL A 16 -5.74 -14.74 0.33
C VAL A 16 -5.79 -14.06 1.69
N MET A 17 -4.62 -13.91 2.31
CA MET A 17 -4.48 -13.19 3.56
C MET A 17 -4.83 -11.72 3.33
N THR A 18 -5.97 -11.30 3.86
CA THR A 18 -6.47 -9.91 3.76
C THR A 18 -5.44 -8.92 4.27
N TRP A 19 -5.49 -7.67 3.78
CA TRP A 19 -4.63 -6.59 4.26
C TRP A 19 -4.69 -6.47 5.79
N ALA A 20 -5.90 -6.57 6.35
CA ALA A 20 -6.09 -6.57 7.80
C ALA A 20 -5.33 -7.70 8.52
N LYS A 21 -5.31 -8.93 7.99
CA LYS A 21 -4.58 -10.06 8.59
C LYS A 21 -3.06 -9.88 8.47
N LYS A 22 -2.57 -9.51 7.29
CA LYS A 22 -1.13 -9.24 7.09
C LYS A 22 -0.62 -8.13 7.99
N MET A 23 -1.39 -7.06 8.16
CA MET A 23 -1.02 -5.98 9.07
C MET A 23 -1.07 -6.36 10.56
N GLN A 24 -1.87 -7.37 10.94
CA GLN A 24 -1.84 -7.93 12.30
C GLN A 24 -0.52 -8.70 12.54
N GLU A 25 -0.07 -9.49 11.55
CA GLU A 25 1.20 -10.23 11.63
C GLU A 25 2.42 -9.30 11.63
N PHE A 26 2.39 -8.23 10.83
CA PHE A 26 3.51 -7.30 10.73
C PHE A 26 3.69 -6.43 11.99
N GLY A 27 2.68 -6.27 12.84
CA GLY A 27 2.78 -5.43 14.05
C GLY A 27 2.80 -3.91 13.80
N GLY A 28 3.13 -3.11 14.82
CA GLY A 28 2.99 -1.63 14.75
C GLY A 28 4.22 -0.87 15.28
N GLY A 29 5.06 -0.39 14.36
CA GLY A 29 6.15 0.56 14.62
C GLY A 29 5.94 1.89 13.87
N ASN A 30 6.55 2.96 14.36
CA ASN A 30 6.43 4.33 13.81
C ASN A 30 7.51 4.63 12.78
N PHE A 31 7.14 4.76 11.49
CA PHE A 31 7.96 5.42 10.46
C PHE A 31 7.07 5.93 9.29
N THR A 32 7.56 6.82 8.42
CA THR A 32 6.77 7.81 7.62
C THR A 32 7.38 8.03 6.24
N PHE A 33 6.59 8.26 5.17
CA PHE A 33 7.06 8.87 3.88
C PHE A 33 5.94 9.59 3.09
N LEU A 34 5.38 10.64 3.67
CA LEU A 34 5.16 11.90 2.95
C LEU A 34 6.11 12.90 3.62
N SER A 35 6.65 13.86 2.86
CA SER A 35 7.78 14.71 3.26
C SER A 35 7.33 16.05 3.85
N VAL A 36 6.28 16.66 3.28
CA VAL A 36 5.84 18.01 3.63
C VAL A 36 4.52 18.00 4.39
N ASP A 37 4.26 19.04 5.17
CA ASP A 37 2.96 19.26 5.79
C ASP A 37 1.90 19.53 4.72
N GLY A 38 0.70 18.96 4.88
CA GLY A 38 -0.38 19.08 3.89
C GLY A 38 -0.16 18.29 2.60
N GLU A 39 0.91 17.50 2.50
CA GLU A 39 1.12 16.63 1.34
C GLU A 39 -0.01 15.60 1.25
N VAL A 40 -0.65 15.53 0.08
CA VAL A 40 -1.79 14.67 -0.20
C VAL A 40 -1.41 13.65 -1.26
N LEU A 41 -1.64 12.38 -0.95
CA LEU A 41 -1.51 11.28 -1.89
C LEU A 41 -2.89 10.66 -2.13
N ILE A 42 -3.38 10.73 -3.38
CA ILE A 42 -4.62 10.07 -3.81
C ILE A 42 -4.27 8.86 -4.66
N PHE A 43 -4.80 7.71 -4.30
CA PHE A 43 -4.40 6.45 -4.91
C PHE A 43 -5.46 5.36 -4.85
N ILE A 44 -5.30 4.31 -5.68
CA ILE A 44 -6.00 3.03 -5.51
C ILE A 44 -4.99 1.95 -5.13
N VAL A 45 -5.41 1.00 -4.29
CA VAL A 45 -4.58 -0.15 -3.91
C VAL A 45 -4.72 -1.22 -4.99
N VAL A 46 -3.60 -1.72 -5.51
CA VAL A 46 -3.57 -2.68 -6.63
C VAL A 46 -2.94 -4.03 -6.30
N GLY A 47 -2.47 -4.18 -5.06
CA GLY A 47 -1.87 -5.43 -4.57
C GLY A 47 -1.87 -5.54 -3.06
N GLU A 48 -1.34 -6.66 -2.59
CA GLU A 48 -1.17 -6.94 -1.16
C GLU A 48 0.02 -6.18 -0.58
N PRO A 49 0.01 -5.84 0.72
CA PRO A 49 1.12 -5.15 1.35
C PRO A 49 2.35 -6.06 1.41
N GLN A 50 3.52 -5.49 1.18
CA GLN A 50 4.80 -6.18 1.14
C GLN A 50 5.63 -5.76 2.36
N LEU A 51 6.06 -6.73 3.18
CA LEU A 51 6.94 -6.44 4.31
C LEU A 51 8.36 -6.22 3.79
N LEU A 52 8.87 -5.02 3.99
CA LEU A 52 10.23 -4.63 3.62
C LEU A 52 11.08 -4.54 4.88
N LYS A 53 12.27 -5.12 4.85
CA LYS A 53 13.27 -5.00 5.92
C LYS A 53 14.37 -4.08 5.43
N SER A 54 14.72 -3.08 6.24
CA SER A 54 15.84 -2.19 6.00
C SER A 54 16.83 -2.30 7.15
N THR A 55 18.13 -2.26 6.85
CA THR A 55 19.17 -2.23 7.87
C THR A 55 19.88 -0.89 7.80
N TYR A 56 19.72 -0.05 8.83
CA TYR A 56 20.38 1.26 8.89
C TYR A 56 21.17 1.38 10.21
N LYS A 57 22.47 1.67 10.12
CA LYS A 57 23.39 1.78 11.28
C LYS A 57 23.30 0.60 12.25
N GLY A 58 23.22 -0.63 11.72
CA GLY A 58 23.12 -1.87 12.50
C GLY A 58 21.75 -2.11 13.16
N LYS A 59 20.75 -1.26 12.92
CA LYS A 59 19.37 -1.45 13.38
C LYS A 59 18.49 -1.91 12.23
N THR A 60 17.84 -3.05 12.40
CA THR A 60 16.81 -3.54 11.49
C THR A 60 15.52 -2.77 11.73
N ASN A 61 15.01 -2.14 10.68
CA ASN A 61 13.70 -1.51 10.66
C ASN A 61 12.81 -2.22 9.66
N GLU A 62 11.52 -2.23 9.95
CA GLU A 62 10.52 -2.80 9.06
C GLU A 62 9.65 -1.69 8.47
N ARG A 63 9.34 -1.82 7.19
CA ARG A 63 8.51 -0.93 6.38
C ARG A 63 7.48 -1.76 5.62
N ILE A 64 6.42 -1.11 5.17
CA ILE A 64 5.40 -1.72 4.34
C ILE A 64 5.45 -1.06 2.97
N GLY A 65 5.72 -1.85 1.93
CA GLY A 65 5.50 -1.47 0.54
C GLY A 65 4.03 -1.68 0.20
N CYS A 66 3.33 -0.61 -0.12
CA CYS A 66 1.93 -0.62 -0.52
C CYS A 66 1.86 -0.47 -2.05
N PRO A 67 1.48 -1.51 -2.81
CA PRO A 67 1.34 -1.39 -4.26
C PRO A 67 0.13 -0.51 -4.59
N ILE A 68 0.37 0.66 -5.18
CA ILE A 68 -0.67 1.65 -5.45
C ILE A 68 -0.58 2.19 -6.88
N VAL A 69 -1.67 2.78 -7.35
CA VAL A 69 -1.71 3.57 -8.58
C VAL A 69 -2.20 4.98 -8.25
N THR A 70 -1.45 5.97 -8.72
CA THR A 70 -1.75 7.42 -8.62
C THR A 70 -1.96 7.99 -10.02
N ASP A 71 -2.12 9.31 -10.12
CA ASP A 71 -2.16 10.02 -11.41
C ASP A 71 -0.84 9.93 -12.19
N GLU A 72 0.25 9.58 -11.52
CA GLU A 72 1.58 9.41 -12.12
C GLU A 72 1.83 7.96 -12.58
N GLY A 73 0.90 7.05 -12.31
CA GLY A 73 1.03 5.64 -12.65
C GLY A 73 1.20 4.74 -11.43
N TYR A 74 1.74 3.55 -11.67
CA TYR A 74 2.03 2.58 -10.62
C TYR A 74 3.25 2.98 -9.81
N MET A 75 3.17 2.83 -8.48
CA MET A 75 4.31 2.97 -7.58
C MET A 75 4.19 2.02 -6.37
N LEU A 76 5.35 1.63 -5.82
CA LEU A 76 5.41 0.94 -4.53
C LEU A 76 5.54 1.99 -3.42
N PHE A 77 4.42 2.33 -2.78
CA PHE A 77 4.41 3.33 -1.71
C PHE A 77 4.94 2.74 -0.40
N ILE A 78 6.20 3.07 -0.08
CA ILE A 78 6.86 2.62 1.14
C ILE A 78 6.40 3.49 2.31
N CYS A 79 5.76 2.90 3.31
CA CYS A 79 5.32 3.61 4.51
C CYS A 79 5.64 2.81 5.77
N GLY A 80 5.54 3.44 6.94
CA GLY A 80 5.62 2.68 8.20
C GLY A 80 4.29 2.03 8.55
N LYS A 81 4.37 1.07 9.48
CA LYS A 81 3.27 0.17 9.82
C LYS A 81 2.02 0.90 10.36
N ARG A 82 2.20 2.05 11.03
CA ARG A 82 1.06 2.86 11.53
C ARG A 82 0.19 3.40 10.40
N LEU A 83 0.79 3.90 9.31
CA LEU A 83 0.06 4.39 8.15
C LEU A 83 -0.59 3.23 7.40
N ALA A 84 0.16 2.16 7.14
CA ALA A 84 -0.37 0.95 6.51
C ALA A 84 -1.57 0.37 7.26
N ARG A 85 -1.55 0.38 8.61
CA ARG A 85 -2.70 -0.04 9.43
C ARG A 85 -3.91 0.89 9.31
N LYS A 86 -3.73 2.18 9.02
CA LYS A 86 -4.85 3.08 8.73
C LYS A 86 -5.44 2.78 7.35
N ILE A 87 -4.58 2.57 6.35
CA ILE A 87 -4.98 2.17 5.00
C ILE A 87 -5.77 0.85 5.04
N SER A 88 -5.30 -0.15 5.80
CA SER A 88 -5.98 -1.45 5.90
C SER A 88 -7.39 -1.39 6.49
N LYS A 89 -7.73 -0.36 7.27
CA LYS A 89 -9.10 -0.17 7.78
C LYS A 89 -10.10 0.20 6.67
N LEU A 90 -9.59 0.67 5.53
CA LEU A 90 -10.38 1.02 4.36
C LEU A 90 -10.38 -0.09 3.29
N GLU A 91 -9.96 -1.31 3.65
CA GLU A 91 -9.86 -2.44 2.73
C GLU A 91 -11.18 -2.72 1.98
N SER A 92 -12.33 -2.56 2.66
CA SER A 92 -13.66 -2.68 2.04
C SER A 92 -13.93 -1.67 0.93
N SER A 93 -13.14 -0.60 0.84
CA SER A 93 -13.28 0.47 -0.16
C SER A 93 -12.30 0.34 -1.33
N PHE A 94 -11.31 -0.56 -1.28
CA PHE A 94 -10.24 -0.63 -2.30
C PHE A 94 -10.75 -0.93 -3.72
N GLU A 95 -11.85 -1.66 -3.84
CA GLU A 95 -12.44 -2.00 -5.14
C GLU A 95 -13.43 -0.98 -5.67
N THR A 96 -13.83 0.00 -4.85
CA THR A 96 -14.93 0.92 -5.17
C THR A 96 -14.57 2.39 -5.08
N LYS A 97 -13.51 2.74 -4.36
CA LYS A 97 -13.11 4.13 -4.10
C LYS A 97 -11.61 4.31 -4.14
N ALA A 98 -11.19 5.51 -4.52
CA ALA A 98 -9.84 5.97 -4.28
C ALA A 98 -9.64 6.27 -2.79
N ILE A 99 -8.40 6.17 -2.34
CA ILE A 99 -7.98 6.46 -0.98
C ILE A 99 -7.14 7.73 -1.01
N MET A 100 -7.33 8.58 -0.03
CA MET A 100 -6.54 9.79 0.18
C MET A 100 -5.78 9.64 1.49
N ALA A 101 -4.47 9.87 1.45
CA ALA A 101 -3.63 10.02 2.63
C ALA A 101 -3.12 11.47 2.69
N VAL A 102 -3.38 12.16 3.80
CA VAL A 102 -2.90 13.53 4.04
C VAL A 102 -1.93 13.48 5.21
N ARG A 103 -0.73 14.05 5.03
CA ARG A 103 0.23 14.23 6.11
C ARG A 103 0.00 15.56 6.81
N HIS A 104 0.05 15.51 8.14
CA HIS A 104 -0.06 16.65 9.04
C HIS A 104 1.16 16.68 9.95
N GLY A 105 1.97 17.72 9.89
CA GLY A 105 3.15 17.94 10.73
C GLY A 105 4.33 18.54 9.95
N THR A 106 5.24 19.21 10.65
CA THR A 106 6.44 19.83 10.06
C THR A 106 7.35 18.80 9.39
N GLU A 107 8.10 19.23 8.38
CA GLU A 107 9.12 18.38 7.74
C GLU A 107 10.08 17.80 8.79
N GLY A 108 10.39 16.51 8.67
CA GLY A 108 11.24 15.81 9.64
C GLY A 108 10.59 15.50 11.00
N ASP A 109 9.33 15.90 11.23
CA ASP A 109 8.63 15.58 12.48
C ASP A 109 8.33 14.08 12.57
N VAL A 110 8.95 13.43 13.56
CA VAL A 110 8.75 12.02 13.91
C VAL A 110 7.32 11.75 14.41
N ASN A 111 6.60 12.79 14.84
CA ASN A 111 5.22 12.73 15.33
C ASN A 111 4.18 13.10 14.27
N ALA A 112 4.59 13.26 13.00
CA ALA A 112 3.69 13.54 11.91
C ALA A 112 2.47 12.61 11.93
N LYS A 113 1.28 13.21 11.86
CA LYS A 113 0.00 12.52 11.83
C LYS A 113 -0.40 12.31 10.38
N TYR A 114 -1.12 11.22 10.15
CA TYR A 114 -1.71 10.94 8.85
C TYR A 114 -3.20 10.83 8.99
N GLU A 115 -3.92 11.54 8.15
CA GLU A 115 -5.32 11.30 7.91
C GLU A 115 -5.45 10.39 6.70
N VAL A 116 -6.29 9.35 6.80
CA VAL A 116 -6.56 8.45 5.68
C VAL A 116 -8.06 8.32 5.56
N SER A 117 -8.58 8.61 4.37
CA SER A 117 -10.01 8.59 4.08
C SER A 117 -10.28 8.04 2.68
N ALA A 118 -11.51 7.58 2.45
CA ALA A 118 -11.95 7.21 1.11
C ALA A 118 -12.47 8.45 0.38
N VAL A 119 -12.03 8.65 -0.86
CA VAL A 119 -12.51 9.74 -1.72
C VAL A 119 -13.94 9.41 -2.15
N PRO A 120 -14.92 10.31 -1.90
CA PRO A 120 -16.32 10.05 -2.22
C PRO A 120 -16.61 10.11 -3.73
N GLU A 121 -15.78 10.82 -4.48
CA GLU A 121 -15.94 11.04 -5.91
C GLU A 121 -15.58 9.80 -6.72
N LYS A 122 -16.57 9.25 -7.44
CA LYS A 122 -16.41 8.08 -8.30
C LYS A 122 -15.49 8.35 -9.50
N ALA A 123 -15.54 9.55 -10.08
CA ALA A 123 -14.74 9.92 -11.24
C ALA A 123 -13.23 9.78 -10.96
N THR A 124 -12.79 10.14 -9.76
CA THR A 124 -11.40 9.96 -9.32
C THR A 124 -10.99 8.49 -9.31
N PHE A 125 -11.84 7.60 -8.81
CA PHE A 125 -11.58 6.15 -8.84
C PHE A 125 -11.53 5.60 -10.27
N GLU A 126 -12.47 6.00 -11.12
CA GLU A 126 -12.54 5.55 -12.51
C GLU A 126 -11.32 6.00 -13.32
N ARG A 127 -10.85 7.24 -13.11
CA ARG A 127 -9.62 7.78 -13.70
C ARG A 127 -8.40 6.95 -13.31
N LEU A 128 -8.20 6.67 -12.02
CA LEU A 128 -7.09 5.85 -11.54
C LEU A 128 -7.17 4.39 -12.03
N GLN A 129 -8.38 3.84 -12.18
CA GLN A 129 -8.59 2.52 -12.78
C GLN A 129 -8.23 2.49 -14.27
N ALA A 130 -8.45 3.58 -15.00
CA ALA A 130 -8.00 3.69 -16.40
C ALA A 130 -6.47 3.70 -16.49
N ILE A 131 -5.79 4.43 -15.60
CA ILE A 131 -4.32 4.44 -15.50
C ILE A 131 -3.80 3.05 -15.15
N LYS A 132 -4.39 2.39 -14.15
CA LYS A 132 -4.04 1.01 -13.77
C LYS A 132 -4.12 0.06 -14.97
N LYS A 133 -5.15 0.14 -15.80
CA LYS A 133 -5.28 -0.74 -16.99
C LYS A 133 -4.16 -0.54 -18.00
N LYS A 134 -3.60 0.66 -18.07
CA LYS A 134 -2.55 1.04 -19.01
C LYS A 134 -1.15 0.71 -18.47
N ASP A 135 -0.91 1.08 -17.22
CA ASP A 135 0.45 1.23 -16.68
C ASP A 135 0.79 0.23 -15.57
N PHE A 136 -0.15 -0.63 -15.15
CA PHE A 136 0.09 -1.63 -14.10
C PHE A 136 0.04 -3.07 -14.62
N LYS A 137 1.09 -3.84 -14.28
CA LYS A 137 1.14 -5.30 -14.41
C LYS A 137 1.52 -5.89 -13.06
N LYS A 138 0.90 -7.00 -12.66
CA LYS A 138 1.16 -7.64 -11.35
C LYS A 138 2.64 -7.97 -11.11
N VAL A 139 3.39 -8.30 -12.17
CA VAL A 139 4.83 -8.60 -12.10
C VAL A 139 5.66 -7.41 -11.56
N MET A 140 5.21 -6.17 -11.79
CA MET A 140 5.89 -4.96 -11.34
C MET A 140 5.95 -4.86 -9.80
N ILE A 141 5.08 -5.57 -9.08
CA ILE A 141 5.15 -5.62 -7.61
C ILE A 141 6.42 -6.32 -7.16
N ALA A 142 6.74 -7.48 -7.74
CA ALA A 142 7.92 -8.25 -7.37
C ALA A 142 9.21 -7.48 -7.73
N GLU A 143 9.23 -6.85 -8.90
CA GLU A 143 10.34 -6.00 -9.37
C GLU A 143 10.55 -4.82 -8.40
N SER A 144 9.51 -4.04 -8.10
CA SER A 144 9.65 -2.89 -7.18
C SER A 144 10.04 -3.29 -5.76
N VAL A 145 9.61 -4.46 -5.28
CA VAL A 145 10.03 -4.98 -3.96
C VAL A 145 11.52 -5.32 -3.97
N ALA A 146 12.01 -5.94 -5.03
CA ALA A 146 13.43 -6.24 -5.19
C ALA A 146 14.27 -4.96 -5.25
N ASP A 147 13.89 -4.00 -6.10
CA ASP A 147 14.57 -2.71 -6.24
C ASP A 147 14.59 -1.95 -4.90
N SER A 148 13.48 -1.97 -4.17
CA SER A 148 13.39 -1.32 -2.85
C SER A 148 14.30 -1.97 -1.82
N ALA A 149 14.50 -3.29 -1.89
CA ALA A 149 15.41 -3.99 -0.97
C ALA A 149 16.88 -3.58 -1.19
N GLU A 150 17.27 -3.26 -2.42
CA GLU A 150 18.62 -2.74 -2.71
C GLU A 150 18.82 -1.34 -2.12
N VAL A 151 17.85 -0.44 -2.32
CA VAL A 151 17.92 0.94 -1.79
C VAL A 151 17.88 0.95 -0.25
N LEU A 152 17.10 0.08 0.36
CA LEU A 152 16.91 0.05 1.82
C LEU A 152 18.07 -0.57 2.60
N ASN A 153 19.02 -1.22 1.93
CA ASN A 153 20.17 -1.88 2.55
C ASN A 153 21.53 -1.22 2.22
N ASN A 154 21.50 -0.08 1.53
CA ASN A 154 22.65 0.83 1.37
C ASN A 154 22.72 1.84 2.51
#